data_AF-A0AAJ5QKM1-F1
#
_entry.id   AF-A0AAJ5QKM1-F1
#
_cell.length_a   1.000
_cell.length_b   1.000
_cell.length_c   1.000
_cell.angle_alpha   90.00
_cell.angle_beta   90.00
_cell.angle_gamma   90.00
#
_symmetry.space_group_name_H-M   'P 1'
#
loop_
_entity.id
_entity.type
_entity.pdbx_description
1 polymer ?
#
loop_
_entity_poly.entity_id
_entity_poly.type
_entity_poly.pdbx_seq_one_letter_code
_entity_poly.pdbx_strand_id
1 'polypeptide(L)'
;MAVLPLSVRTLRPELRVHLLFLAVFLFSFFLTLRELYTLHANYEDRQRAALVDMQNGLESQFQESIDGLIYYRRMFTYALSHPLDADHGRRALAEFHQLRRQPAWQLRLNMPRSMPINGVGDSGLAQDNLLQRDPARLDGELLAALEFSFIMQFSDAEADFHSRFWYTSRAGFFISSRPPQSLSAISASYATIVSRPWFRAISALASSQQLRWSGVYQGANDEGAMLTVSTPVFSDGYWYGVLSMDFTRQRIARLLNSMRHSALQGSVVLLDKAQQPLAALNASDGKALSDGARQRLYAQMARQPQGALRLESQFISWRRLKNVDGYLLNQQTLAQGLRQDLGRAMLFMLAMWLLFILLLLVTHQVIVRLVRRLSQLSARLEWRASYDGLTRLLNRSAFFERFEAETARCQQLNAPLSVIQLDIDHFKSVNDTWGHQAGDQALMRVAAIIAQALRKEDLAGRVGGEEFCVVLPDTGLADAQKVAERMRQRLAAKTILVNASRCFSVTLSAGVASSEEQGDYQATRLQAEADRRLYLAKSQGRNRVVADG
;
A
#
# COMPACT_ATOMS: atom_id res chain seq x y z
N MET A 1 -8.43 29.28 34.24
CA MET A 1 -7.74 28.14 33.57
C MET A 1 -8.34 28.00 32.18
N ALA A 2 -7.65 28.07 31.05
CA ALA A 2 -6.27 28.38 30.70
C ALA A 2 -6.32 29.16 29.37
N VAL A 3 -5.63 30.29 29.31
CA VAL A 3 -5.52 31.12 28.11
C VAL A 3 -4.36 30.58 27.28
N LEU A 4 -4.65 30.16 26.05
CA LEU A 4 -3.74 30.19 24.90
C LEU A 4 -4.61 30.12 23.64
N PRO A 5 -4.39 31.04 22.69
CA PRO A 5 -3.56 30.64 21.58
C PRO A 5 -2.41 31.63 21.37
N LEU A 6 -1.19 31.10 21.30
CA LEU A 6 -0.02 31.83 20.82
C LEU A 6 -0.38 32.48 19.49
N SER A 7 -0.34 33.81 19.46
CA SER A 7 -0.56 34.57 18.24
C SER A 7 0.48 34.14 17.20
N VAL A 8 0.01 33.58 16.08
CA VAL A 8 0.81 33.10 14.95
C VAL A 8 1.66 34.23 14.30
N ARG A 9 1.52 35.48 14.77
CA ARG A 9 2.26 36.66 14.32
C ARG A 9 3.73 36.71 14.77
N THR A 10 4.16 35.92 15.75
CA THR A 10 5.55 35.96 16.26
C THR A 10 6.47 34.87 15.68
N LEU A 11 5.95 33.96 14.85
CA LEU A 11 6.74 32.87 14.27
C LEU A 11 7.54 33.34 13.06
N ARG A 12 8.85 33.00 13.06
CA ARG A 12 9.75 33.23 11.93
C ARG A 12 9.09 32.71 10.63
N PRO A 13 9.15 33.46 9.51
CA PRO A 13 8.46 33.09 8.26
C PRO A 13 8.79 31.67 7.79
N GLU A 14 10.04 31.24 7.96
CA GLU A 14 10.51 29.90 7.60
C GLU A 14 9.79 28.79 8.39
N LEU A 15 9.57 28.98 9.70
CA LEU A 15 8.95 27.98 10.56
C LEU A 15 7.49 27.72 10.17
N ARG A 16 6.77 28.75 9.70
CA ARG A 16 5.42 28.61 9.15
C ARG A 16 5.39 27.73 7.90
N VAL A 17 6.36 27.91 7.00
CA VAL A 17 6.51 27.07 5.81
C VAL A 17 6.80 25.62 6.21
N HIS A 18 7.73 25.39 7.14
CA HIS A 18 8.04 24.03 7.62
C HIS A 18 6.81 23.32 8.20
N LEU A 19 6.03 24.00 9.05
CA LEU A 19 4.83 23.42 9.67
C LEU A 19 3.74 23.08 8.65
N LEU A 20 3.51 23.95 7.66
CA LEU A 20 2.51 23.71 6.63
C LEU A 20 2.87 22.49 5.77
N PHE A 21 4.12 22.39 5.33
CA PHE A 21 4.59 21.25 4.53
C PHE A 21 4.58 19.95 5.32
N LEU A 22 4.92 19.99 6.62
CA LEU A 22 4.81 18.82 7.51
C LEU A 22 3.36 18.36 7.64
N ALA A 23 2.40 19.27 7.80
CA ALA A 23 0.98 18.93 7.89
C ALA A 23 0.49 18.25 6.60
N VAL A 24 0.84 18.80 5.42
CA VAL A 24 0.50 18.20 4.12
C VAL A 24 1.12 16.81 3.97
N PHE A 25 2.39 16.64 4.37
CA PHE A 25 3.06 15.35 4.35
C PHE A 25 2.35 14.32 5.24
N LEU A 26 2.02 14.67 6.49
CA LEU A 26 1.34 13.77 7.42
C LEU A 26 -0.05 13.37 6.92
N PHE A 27 -0.80 14.32 6.36
CA PHE A 27 -2.12 14.03 5.79
C PHE A 27 -2.02 13.10 4.59
N SER A 28 -1.10 13.37 3.66
CA SER A 28 -0.84 12.51 2.50
C SER A 28 -0.41 11.11 2.93
N PHE A 29 0.49 11.00 3.90
CA PHE A 29 0.95 9.71 4.45
C PHE A 29 -0.21 8.89 5.02
N PHE A 30 -1.08 9.51 5.83
CA PHE A 30 -2.21 8.82 6.44
C PHE A 30 -3.25 8.38 5.40
N LEU A 31 -3.52 9.22 4.39
CA LEU A 31 -4.43 8.89 3.29
C LEU A 31 -3.92 7.67 2.51
N THR A 32 -2.64 7.67 2.13
CA THR A 32 -2.01 6.55 1.40
C THR A 32 -1.97 5.28 2.24
N LEU A 33 -1.73 5.37 3.55
CA LEU A 33 -1.76 4.22 4.45
C LEU A 33 -3.16 3.59 4.50
N ARG A 34 -4.21 4.41 4.59
CA ARG A 34 -5.61 3.97 4.57
C ARG A 34 -5.96 3.30 3.24
N GLU A 35 -5.54 3.89 2.13
CA GLU A 35 -5.80 3.36 0.78
C GLU A 35 -5.10 2.02 0.57
N LEU A 36 -3.84 1.90 1.02
CA LEU A 36 -3.09 0.65 0.99
C LEU A 36 -3.77 -0.46 1.82
N TYR A 37 -4.28 -0.14 3.01
CA TYR A 37 -5.03 -1.08 3.83
C TYR A 37 -6.31 -1.56 3.14
N THR A 38 -7.06 -0.63 2.54
CA THR A 38 -8.30 -0.93 1.82
C THR A 38 -8.04 -1.83 0.61
N LEU A 39 -6.98 -1.56 -0.14
CA LEU A 39 -6.57 -2.38 -1.27
C LEU A 39 -6.17 -3.80 -0.85
N HIS A 40 -5.49 -3.94 0.29
CA HIS A 40 -5.13 -5.25 0.83
C HIS A 40 -6.38 -6.07 1.21
N ALA A 41 -7.35 -5.47 1.90
CA ALA A 41 -8.60 -6.13 2.24
C ALA A 41 -9.39 -6.55 0.98
N ASN A 42 -9.52 -5.66 0.02
CA ASN A 42 -10.19 -5.93 -1.26
C ASN A 42 -9.51 -7.07 -2.05
N TYR A 43 -8.19 -7.18 -1.94
CA TYR A 43 -7.43 -8.26 -2.57
C TYR A 43 -7.78 -9.62 -1.95
N GLU A 44 -7.80 -9.73 -0.62
CA GLU A 44 -8.17 -10.97 0.07
C GLU A 44 -9.62 -11.38 -0.24
N ASP A 45 -10.54 -10.43 -0.26
CA ASP A 45 -11.95 -10.70 -0.57
C ASP A 45 -12.15 -11.18 -2.01
N ARG A 46 -11.46 -10.59 -2.98
CA ARG A 46 -11.50 -11.08 -4.38
C ARG A 46 -10.95 -12.48 -4.52
N GLN A 47 -9.87 -12.83 -3.81
CA GLN A 47 -9.34 -14.19 -3.82
C GLN A 47 -10.32 -15.19 -3.21
N ARG A 48 -10.98 -14.82 -2.12
CA ARG A 48 -12.02 -15.65 -1.49
C ARG A 48 -13.20 -15.85 -2.44
N ALA A 49 -13.69 -14.78 -3.07
CA ALA A 49 -14.78 -14.83 -4.04
C ALA A 49 -14.44 -15.76 -5.21
N ALA A 50 -13.25 -15.59 -5.82
CA ALA A 50 -12.83 -16.46 -6.92
C ALA A 50 -12.73 -17.94 -6.50
N LEU A 51 -12.31 -18.23 -5.26
CA LEU A 51 -12.30 -19.59 -4.72
C LEU A 51 -13.72 -20.14 -4.51
N VAL A 52 -14.69 -19.28 -4.15
CA VAL A 52 -16.12 -19.66 -4.06
C VAL A 52 -16.65 -20.03 -5.43
N ASP A 53 -16.39 -19.22 -6.44
CA ASP A 53 -16.88 -19.47 -7.80
C ASP A 53 -16.30 -20.78 -8.35
N MET A 54 -15.01 -21.02 -8.13
CA MET A 54 -14.34 -22.27 -8.52
C MET A 54 -14.91 -23.49 -7.75
N GLN A 55 -15.19 -23.33 -6.45
CA GLN A 55 -15.86 -24.37 -5.67
C GLN A 55 -17.25 -24.68 -6.25
N ASN A 56 -18.08 -23.66 -6.48
CA ASN A 56 -19.44 -23.84 -6.97
C ASN A 56 -19.45 -24.49 -8.36
N GLY A 57 -18.56 -24.07 -9.26
CA GLY A 57 -18.43 -24.68 -10.59
C GLY A 57 -18.02 -26.14 -10.52
N LEU A 58 -17.04 -26.49 -9.68
CA LEU A 58 -16.63 -27.87 -9.46
C LEU A 58 -17.75 -28.72 -8.85
N GLU A 59 -18.46 -28.18 -7.86
CA GLU A 59 -19.57 -28.87 -7.18
C GLU A 59 -20.77 -29.07 -8.11
N SER A 60 -21.07 -28.09 -8.97
CA SER A 60 -22.11 -28.22 -9.99
C SER A 60 -21.81 -29.37 -10.94
N GLN A 61 -20.56 -29.51 -11.40
CA GLN A 61 -20.15 -30.59 -12.30
C GLN A 61 -20.19 -31.96 -11.60
N PHE A 62 -19.78 -32.05 -10.33
CA PHE A 62 -19.96 -33.28 -9.56
C PHE A 62 -21.43 -33.61 -9.34
N GLN A 63 -22.27 -32.61 -9.06
CA GLN A 63 -23.70 -32.81 -8.85
C GLN A 63 -24.39 -33.32 -10.11
N GLU A 64 -24.07 -32.75 -11.27
CA GLU A 64 -24.58 -33.18 -12.57
C GLU A 64 -24.25 -34.66 -12.84
N SER A 65 -23.00 -35.09 -12.59
CA SER A 65 -22.63 -36.51 -12.69
C SER A 65 -23.34 -37.39 -11.66
N ILE A 66 -23.52 -36.93 -10.42
CA ILE A 66 -24.27 -37.66 -9.38
C ILE A 66 -25.73 -37.86 -9.81
N ASP A 67 -26.38 -36.80 -10.30
CA ASP A 67 -27.77 -36.84 -10.73
C ASP A 67 -27.94 -37.81 -11.90
N GLY A 68 -26.99 -37.79 -12.86
CA GLY A 68 -26.88 -38.78 -13.92
C GLY A 68 -26.76 -40.22 -13.38
N LEU A 69 -25.87 -40.46 -12.41
CA LEU A 69 -25.70 -41.78 -11.79
C LEU A 69 -26.98 -42.27 -11.11
N ILE A 70 -27.70 -41.40 -10.39
CA ILE A 70 -28.98 -41.74 -9.77
C ILE A 70 -30.04 -42.06 -10.83
N TYR A 71 -30.10 -41.28 -11.91
CA TYR A 71 -31.00 -41.52 -13.03
C TYR A 71 -30.74 -42.89 -13.66
N TYR A 72 -29.48 -43.20 -13.97
CA TYR A 72 -29.08 -44.50 -14.50
C TYR A 72 -29.43 -45.65 -13.56
N ARG A 73 -29.24 -45.48 -12.24
CA ARG A 73 -29.66 -46.47 -11.24
C ARG A 73 -31.16 -46.74 -11.29
N ARG A 74 -31.98 -45.68 -11.37
CA ARG A 74 -33.45 -45.82 -11.44
C ARG A 74 -33.86 -46.57 -12.70
N MET A 75 -33.28 -46.21 -13.86
CA MET A 75 -33.54 -46.91 -15.13
C MET A 75 -33.14 -48.38 -15.07
N PHE A 76 -31.96 -48.69 -14.51
CA PHE A 76 -31.51 -50.06 -14.37
C PHE A 76 -32.40 -50.88 -13.43
N THR A 77 -32.79 -50.31 -12.29
CA THR A 77 -33.69 -50.95 -11.33
C THR A 77 -35.08 -51.18 -11.93
N TYR A 78 -35.54 -50.27 -12.80
CA TYR A 78 -36.78 -50.44 -13.56
C TYR A 78 -36.66 -51.62 -14.55
N ALA A 79 -35.58 -51.70 -15.32
CA ALA A 79 -35.34 -52.82 -16.24
C ALA A 79 -35.25 -54.18 -15.52
N LEU A 80 -34.71 -54.22 -14.30
CA LEU A 80 -34.69 -55.43 -13.47
C LEU A 80 -36.08 -55.93 -13.06
N SER A 81 -37.01 -55.01 -12.80
CA SER A 81 -38.38 -55.34 -12.38
C SER A 81 -39.36 -55.50 -13.55
N HIS A 82 -39.01 -54.97 -14.72
CA HIS A 82 -39.83 -54.99 -15.93
C HIS A 82 -39.01 -55.44 -17.16
N PRO A 83 -38.53 -56.70 -17.18
CA PRO A 83 -37.69 -57.20 -18.27
C PRO A 83 -38.45 -57.17 -19.61
N LEU A 84 -37.82 -56.69 -20.67
CA LEU A 84 -38.38 -56.73 -22.01
C LEU A 84 -38.08 -58.10 -22.64
N ASP A 85 -39.13 -58.85 -22.97
CA ASP A 85 -38.99 -60.10 -23.72
C ASP A 85 -38.76 -59.80 -25.22
N ALA A 86 -37.50 -59.71 -25.63
CA ALA A 86 -37.09 -59.46 -27.01
C ALA A 86 -36.27 -60.63 -27.59
N ASP A 87 -36.44 -60.92 -28.88
CA ASP A 87 -35.72 -62.00 -29.59
C ASP A 87 -34.19 -61.88 -29.53
N HIS A 88 -33.66 -60.67 -29.41
CA HIS A 88 -32.22 -60.43 -29.25
C HIS A 88 -31.74 -60.79 -27.84
N GLY A 89 -32.56 -60.55 -26.81
CA GLY A 89 -32.27 -60.92 -25.42
C GLY A 89 -32.19 -62.44 -25.25
N ARG A 90 -33.15 -63.19 -25.81
CA ARG A 90 -33.15 -64.67 -25.78
C ARG A 90 -31.91 -65.27 -26.44
N ARG A 91 -31.48 -64.74 -27.59
CA ARG A 91 -30.26 -65.17 -28.28
C ARG A 91 -29.00 -64.89 -27.46
N ALA A 92 -28.93 -63.70 -26.87
CA ALA A 92 -27.81 -63.29 -26.03
C ALA A 92 -27.70 -64.16 -24.76
N LEU A 93 -28.82 -64.54 -24.14
CA LEU A 93 -28.85 -65.50 -23.03
C LEU A 93 -28.30 -66.87 -23.44
N ALA A 94 -28.76 -67.41 -24.57
CA ALA A 94 -28.28 -68.70 -25.08
C ALA A 94 -26.76 -68.69 -25.34
N GLU A 95 -26.24 -67.59 -25.93
CA GLU A 95 -24.81 -67.40 -26.14
C GLU A 95 -24.04 -67.31 -24.80
N PHE A 96 -24.54 -66.55 -23.83
CA PHE A 96 -23.95 -66.47 -22.50
C PHE A 96 -23.84 -67.85 -21.81
N HIS A 97 -24.86 -68.70 -21.90
CA HIS A 97 -24.82 -70.04 -21.29
C HIS A 97 -23.73 -70.93 -21.89
N GLN A 98 -23.31 -70.69 -23.14
CA GLN A 98 -22.15 -71.36 -23.75
C GLN A 98 -20.84 -70.72 -23.29
N LEU A 99 -20.78 -69.39 -23.25
CA LEU A 99 -19.57 -68.63 -22.93
C LEU A 99 -19.17 -68.67 -21.44
N ARG A 100 -20.12 -68.84 -20.50
CA ARG A 100 -19.87 -68.79 -19.05
C ARG A 100 -18.84 -69.81 -18.51
N ARG A 101 -18.52 -70.83 -19.30
CA ARG A 101 -17.49 -71.84 -18.99
C ARG A 101 -16.07 -71.37 -19.33
N GLN A 102 -15.93 -70.35 -20.17
CA GLN A 102 -14.64 -69.76 -20.52
C GLN A 102 -14.12 -68.87 -19.36
N PRO A 103 -12.80 -68.72 -19.18
CA PRO A 103 -12.24 -67.91 -18.08
C PRO A 103 -12.65 -66.43 -18.14
N ALA A 104 -12.85 -65.90 -19.35
CA ALA A 104 -13.42 -64.59 -19.62
C ALA A 104 -14.32 -64.68 -20.85
N TRP A 105 -15.32 -63.82 -20.94
CA TRP A 105 -16.23 -63.76 -22.08
C TRP A 105 -16.71 -62.33 -22.33
N GLN A 106 -17.14 -62.08 -23.56
CA GLN A 106 -17.72 -60.82 -23.99
C GLN A 106 -18.95 -61.11 -24.85
N LEU A 107 -20.07 -60.51 -24.48
CA LEU A 107 -21.33 -60.60 -25.21
C LEU A 107 -21.53 -59.30 -26.00
N ARG A 108 -21.66 -59.40 -27.33
CA ARG A 108 -21.91 -58.27 -28.23
C ARG A 108 -23.22 -58.50 -28.95
N LEU A 109 -24.15 -57.54 -28.84
CA LEU A 109 -25.31 -57.53 -29.72
C LEU A 109 -24.84 -57.03 -31.11
N ASN A 110 -25.35 -57.64 -32.18
CA ASN A 110 -25.12 -57.20 -33.56
C ASN A 110 -25.92 -55.92 -33.89
N MET A 111 -25.78 -54.90 -33.04
CA MET A 111 -26.44 -53.60 -33.17
C MET A 111 -25.36 -52.51 -33.05
N PRO A 112 -25.30 -51.52 -33.95
CA PRO A 112 -24.22 -50.51 -33.98
C PRO A 112 -24.08 -49.63 -32.73
N ARG A 113 -24.93 -49.81 -31.71
CA ARG A 113 -25.16 -48.88 -30.59
C ARG A 113 -25.15 -49.53 -29.20
N SER A 114 -24.94 -50.84 -29.07
CA SER A 114 -24.88 -51.52 -27.76
C SER A 114 -23.46 -51.57 -27.20
N MET A 115 -23.28 -51.26 -25.91
CA MET A 115 -22.04 -51.56 -25.21
C MET A 115 -21.92 -53.08 -24.96
N PRO A 116 -20.72 -53.68 -25.11
CA PRO A 116 -20.54 -55.10 -24.82
C PRO A 116 -20.67 -55.39 -23.33
N ILE A 117 -21.31 -56.51 -22.99
CA ILE A 117 -21.27 -57.05 -21.63
C ILE A 117 -20.03 -57.93 -21.50
N ASN A 118 -19.25 -57.70 -20.45
CA ASN A 118 -17.98 -58.39 -20.23
C ASN A 118 -18.08 -59.19 -18.94
N GLY A 119 -17.55 -60.40 -18.90
CA GLY A 119 -17.57 -61.17 -17.66
C GLY A 119 -16.51 -62.23 -17.55
N VAL A 120 -16.49 -62.84 -16.37
CA VAL A 120 -15.57 -63.91 -15.99
C VAL A 120 -16.29 -65.26 -15.97
N GLY A 121 -15.54 -66.35 -16.08
CA GLY A 121 -16.10 -67.70 -16.02
C GLY A 121 -16.64 -68.08 -14.65
N ASP A 122 -17.41 -69.16 -14.60
CA ASP A 122 -17.94 -69.73 -13.34
C ASP A 122 -16.82 -70.06 -12.33
N SER A 123 -15.68 -70.56 -12.80
CA SER A 123 -14.53 -70.90 -11.97
C SER A 123 -13.87 -69.70 -11.29
N GLY A 124 -13.96 -68.51 -11.90
CA GLY A 124 -13.40 -67.27 -11.35
C GLY A 124 -14.22 -66.68 -10.20
N LEU A 125 -15.48 -67.08 -10.06
CA LEU A 125 -16.38 -66.58 -9.02
C LEU A 125 -16.34 -67.40 -7.73
N ALA A 126 -16.02 -68.69 -7.84
CA ALA A 126 -16.05 -69.64 -6.72
C ALA A 126 -15.08 -69.29 -5.57
N GLN A 127 -14.18 -68.33 -5.77
CA GLN A 127 -13.14 -67.94 -4.82
C GLN A 127 -13.57 -66.80 -3.87
N ASP A 128 -14.72 -66.15 -4.10
CA ASP A 128 -15.15 -64.99 -3.33
C ASP A 128 -16.63 -65.09 -2.90
N ASN A 129 -16.89 -65.18 -1.59
CA ASN A 129 -18.24 -65.33 -1.04
C ASN A 129 -19.17 -64.13 -1.34
N LEU A 130 -18.64 -62.95 -1.68
CA LEU A 130 -19.47 -61.81 -2.08
C LEU A 130 -20.01 -61.95 -3.51
N LEU A 131 -19.35 -62.74 -4.36
CA LEU A 131 -19.64 -62.88 -5.77
C LEU A 131 -20.38 -64.20 -6.01
N GLN A 132 -21.60 -64.12 -6.53
CA GLN A 132 -22.45 -65.29 -6.73
C GLN A 132 -23.34 -65.10 -7.95
N ARG A 133 -23.51 -66.18 -8.73
CA ARG A 133 -24.55 -66.30 -9.75
C ARG A 133 -25.78 -66.96 -9.13
N ASP A 134 -26.81 -66.18 -8.86
CA ASP A 134 -28.10 -66.69 -8.45
C ASP A 134 -28.91 -67.13 -9.69
N PRO A 135 -29.18 -68.44 -9.89
CA PRO A 135 -29.89 -68.92 -11.07
C PRO A 135 -31.29 -68.31 -11.24
N ALA A 136 -31.97 -67.95 -10.16
CA ALA A 136 -33.32 -67.37 -10.22
C ALA A 136 -33.33 -65.92 -10.74
N ARG A 137 -32.18 -65.24 -10.71
CA ARG A 137 -32.06 -63.80 -10.99
C ARG A 137 -31.12 -63.47 -12.14
N LEU A 138 -30.21 -64.38 -12.47
CA LEU A 138 -29.12 -64.17 -13.44
C LEU A 138 -29.64 -63.75 -14.82
N ASP A 139 -30.64 -64.45 -15.34
CA ASP A 139 -31.13 -64.21 -16.69
C ASP A 139 -31.83 -62.84 -16.79
N GLY A 140 -32.65 -62.50 -15.79
CA GLY A 140 -33.29 -61.19 -15.68
C GLY A 140 -32.28 -60.05 -15.52
N GLU A 141 -31.23 -60.27 -14.72
CA GLU A 141 -30.15 -59.28 -14.57
C GLU A 141 -29.38 -59.06 -15.88
N LEU A 142 -29.07 -60.14 -16.62
CA LEU A 142 -28.35 -60.04 -17.89
C LEU A 142 -29.20 -59.34 -18.95
N LEU A 143 -30.51 -59.61 -19.00
CA LEU A 143 -31.44 -58.90 -19.89
C LEU A 143 -31.51 -57.41 -19.55
N ALA A 144 -31.67 -57.06 -18.27
CA ALA A 144 -31.66 -55.66 -17.83
C ALA A 144 -30.32 -54.97 -18.17
N ALA A 145 -29.20 -55.69 -18.03
CA ALA A 145 -27.87 -55.23 -18.42
C ALA A 145 -27.76 -54.99 -19.94
N LEU A 146 -28.35 -55.87 -20.76
CA LEU A 146 -28.39 -55.69 -22.21
C LEU A 146 -29.21 -54.48 -22.62
N GLU A 147 -30.39 -54.28 -22.02
CA GLU A 147 -31.21 -53.10 -22.26
C GLU A 147 -30.48 -51.82 -21.86
N PHE A 148 -29.88 -51.82 -20.67
CA PHE A 148 -29.14 -50.69 -20.15
C PHE A 148 -27.87 -50.38 -20.96
N SER A 149 -27.27 -51.38 -21.61
CA SER A 149 -26.09 -51.19 -22.48
C SER A 149 -26.33 -50.22 -23.64
N PHE A 150 -27.59 -50.07 -24.08
CA PHE A 150 -27.97 -49.09 -25.12
C PHE A 150 -28.05 -47.67 -24.57
N ILE A 151 -28.48 -47.51 -23.32
CA ILE A 151 -28.64 -46.20 -22.67
C ILE A 151 -27.28 -45.60 -22.31
N MET A 152 -26.31 -46.44 -21.94
CA MET A 152 -24.97 -45.96 -21.57
C MET A 152 -24.18 -45.29 -22.69
N GLN A 153 -24.59 -45.45 -23.95
CA GLN A 153 -23.93 -44.82 -25.09
C GLN A 153 -24.12 -43.28 -25.11
N PHE A 154 -25.14 -42.74 -24.43
CA PHE A 154 -25.37 -41.30 -24.39
C PHE A 154 -24.36 -40.53 -23.53
N SER A 155 -23.47 -41.24 -22.82
CA SER A 155 -22.33 -40.61 -22.16
C SER A 155 -21.21 -40.39 -23.17
N ASP A 156 -20.90 -39.12 -23.47
CA ASP A 156 -19.78 -38.77 -24.32
C ASP A 156 -18.49 -38.78 -23.49
N ALA A 157 -17.69 -39.81 -23.70
CA ALA A 157 -16.44 -40.00 -22.97
C ALA A 157 -15.37 -38.94 -23.26
N GLU A 158 -15.56 -38.04 -24.24
CA GLU A 158 -14.72 -36.86 -24.50
C GLU A 158 -15.29 -35.62 -23.80
N ALA A 159 -16.59 -35.36 -23.94
CA ALA A 159 -17.28 -34.17 -23.44
C ALA A 159 -17.67 -34.22 -21.96
N ASP A 160 -18.03 -35.38 -21.41
CA ASP A 160 -18.56 -35.51 -20.06
C ASP A 160 -17.50 -35.29 -18.98
N PHE A 161 -17.90 -34.76 -17.82
CA PHE A 161 -16.97 -34.53 -16.72
C PHE A 161 -16.47 -35.83 -16.07
N HIS A 162 -17.31 -36.87 -15.95
CA HIS A 162 -16.85 -38.20 -15.57
C HIS A 162 -16.08 -38.85 -16.72
N SER A 163 -15.07 -39.63 -16.39
CA SER A 163 -14.17 -40.27 -17.35
C SER A 163 -14.64 -41.62 -17.84
N ARG A 164 -15.33 -42.37 -16.97
CA ARG A 164 -15.81 -43.71 -17.23
C ARG A 164 -17.00 -44.02 -16.33
N PHE A 165 -17.95 -44.76 -16.86
CA PHE A 165 -19.10 -45.28 -16.15
C PHE A 165 -19.04 -46.81 -16.12
N TRP A 166 -19.45 -47.41 -15.01
CA TRP A 166 -19.52 -48.85 -14.83
C TRP A 166 -20.84 -49.31 -14.24
N TYR A 167 -21.34 -50.44 -14.72
CA TYR A 167 -22.16 -51.36 -13.93
C TYR A 167 -21.33 -52.60 -13.62
N THR A 168 -21.17 -52.95 -12.35
CA THR A 168 -20.47 -54.17 -11.92
C THR A 168 -21.41 -55.08 -11.15
N SER A 169 -21.67 -56.26 -11.72
CA SER A 169 -22.52 -57.30 -11.12
C SER A 169 -21.71 -58.21 -10.20
N ARG A 170 -22.36 -58.71 -9.14
CA ARG A 170 -21.84 -59.81 -8.31
C ARG A 170 -21.85 -61.15 -9.04
N ALA A 171 -22.63 -61.27 -10.11
CA ALA A 171 -22.74 -62.47 -10.94
C ALA A 171 -21.58 -62.65 -11.93
N GLY A 172 -20.48 -61.90 -11.77
CA GLY A 172 -19.29 -62.10 -12.59
C GLY A 172 -19.28 -61.37 -13.91
N PHE A 173 -20.03 -60.27 -14.05
CA PHE A 173 -20.03 -59.47 -15.26
C PHE A 173 -20.10 -57.98 -14.98
N PHE A 174 -19.79 -57.18 -15.99
CA PHE A 174 -19.83 -55.73 -15.93
C PHE A 174 -20.06 -55.13 -17.32
N ILE A 175 -20.54 -53.89 -17.33
CA ILE A 175 -20.62 -53.06 -18.52
C ILE A 175 -19.87 -51.76 -18.23
N SER A 176 -19.13 -51.28 -19.21
CA SER A 176 -18.32 -50.06 -19.10
C SER A 176 -18.56 -49.17 -20.31
N SER A 177 -18.58 -47.86 -20.11
CA SER A 177 -18.57 -46.90 -21.22
C SER A 177 -17.25 -46.92 -22.01
N ARG A 178 -16.19 -47.53 -21.45
CA ARG A 178 -14.92 -47.82 -22.12
C ARG A 178 -14.56 -49.28 -21.91
N PRO A 179 -15.14 -50.20 -22.70
CA PRO A 179 -14.96 -51.64 -22.51
C PRO A 179 -13.52 -52.08 -22.82
N PRO A 180 -12.97 -53.10 -22.11
CA PRO A 180 -11.68 -53.67 -22.45
C PRO A 180 -11.67 -54.32 -23.84
N GLN A 181 -10.53 -54.26 -24.52
CA GLN A 181 -10.40 -54.79 -25.89
C GLN A 181 -9.95 -56.26 -25.96
N SER A 182 -9.43 -56.83 -24.87
CA SER A 182 -8.94 -58.21 -24.82
C SER A 182 -9.57 -59.02 -23.69
N LEU A 183 -9.67 -60.33 -23.87
CA LEU A 183 -10.22 -61.25 -22.85
C LEU A 183 -9.41 -61.25 -21.55
N SER A 184 -8.09 -61.13 -21.62
CA SER A 184 -7.23 -61.01 -20.42
C SER A 184 -7.50 -59.71 -19.65
N ALA A 185 -7.72 -58.61 -20.37
CA ALA A 185 -8.07 -57.33 -19.75
C ALA A 185 -9.45 -57.36 -19.10
N ILE A 186 -10.40 -58.18 -19.59
CA ILE A 186 -11.72 -58.36 -18.96
C ILE A 186 -11.58 -58.97 -17.57
N SER A 187 -10.88 -60.11 -17.44
CA SER A 187 -10.69 -60.76 -16.14
C SER A 187 -9.92 -59.87 -15.16
N ALA A 188 -8.87 -59.20 -15.63
CA ALA A 188 -8.08 -58.28 -14.81
C ALA A 188 -8.90 -57.07 -14.36
N SER A 189 -9.73 -56.50 -15.24
CA SER A 189 -10.59 -55.36 -14.91
C SER A 189 -11.62 -55.76 -13.85
N TYR A 190 -12.31 -56.89 -14.05
CA TYR A 190 -13.31 -57.36 -13.10
C TYR A 190 -12.70 -57.62 -11.71
N ALA A 191 -11.59 -58.35 -11.63
CA ALA A 191 -10.87 -58.60 -10.39
C ALA A 191 -10.41 -57.30 -9.69
N THR A 192 -9.92 -56.34 -10.47
CA THR A 192 -9.52 -55.02 -9.96
C THR A 192 -10.72 -54.26 -9.39
N ILE A 193 -11.87 -54.29 -10.05
CA ILE A 193 -13.05 -53.54 -9.63
C ILE A 193 -13.65 -54.13 -8.35
N VAL A 194 -13.86 -55.45 -8.31
CA VAL A 194 -14.47 -56.11 -7.14
C VAL A 194 -13.56 -56.11 -5.91
N SER A 195 -12.25 -55.89 -6.08
CA SER A 195 -11.32 -55.67 -4.97
C SER A 195 -11.35 -54.23 -4.42
N ARG A 196 -11.95 -53.27 -5.13
CA ARG A 196 -11.97 -51.87 -4.66
C ARG A 196 -12.81 -51.71 -3.39
N PRO A 197 -12.39 -50.84 -2.45
CA PRO A 197 -13.13 -50.60 -1.22
C PRO A 197 -14.57 -50.12 -1.46
N TRP A 198 -14.79 -49.32 -2.50
CA TRP A 198 -16.12 -48.81 -2.84
C TRP A 198 -17.08 -49.91 -3.31
N PHE A 199 -16.59 -51.01 -3.88
CA PHE A 199 -17.44 -52.15 -4.27
C PHE A 199 -17.77 -53.03 -3.05
N ARG A 200 -16.74 -53.45 -2.30
CA ARG A 200 -16.93 -54.39 -1.18
C ARG A 200 -17.67 -53.79 0.00
N ALA A 201 -17.38 -52.53 0.33
CA ALA A 201 -17.92 -51.90 1.52
C ALA A 201 -19.38 -51.42 1.34
N ILE A 202 -19.96 -51.55 0.14
CA ILE A 202 -21.39 -51.35 -0.12
C ILE A 202 -22.21 -52.57 0.33
N SER A 203 -21.63 -53.77 0.31
CA SER A 203 -22.31 -55.02 0.69
C SER A 203 -22.80 -55.07 2.16
N ALA A 204 -22.20 -54.25 3.03
CA ALA A 204 -22.46 -54.24 4.48
C ALA A 204 -23.64 -53.34 4.91
N LEU A 205 -24.30 -52.64 3.98
CA LEU A 205 -25.34 -51.65 4.28
C LEU A 205 -26.72 -52.13 3.82
N ALA A 206 -27.67 -52.15 4.75
CA ALA A 206 -29.07 -52.53 4.52
C ALA A 206 -29.92 -51.44 3.84
N SER A 207 -29.34 -50.30 3.44
CA SER A 207 -30.10 -49.17 2.87
C SER A 207 -29.80 -48.94 1.38
N SER A 208 -30.87 -48.83 0.59
CA SER A 208 -30.85 -48.74 -0.88
C SER A 208 -30.46 -47.37 -1.44
N GLN A 209 -30.09 -46.39 -0.59
CA GLN A 209 -30.04 -44.98 -1.00
C GLN A 209 -28.68 -44.26 -0.89
N GLN A 210 -27.67 -44.81 -0.21
CA GLN A 210 -26.45 -44.05 0.04
C GLN A 210 -25.45 -44.09 -1.14
N LEU A 211 -25.18 -42.91 -1.70
CA LEU A 211 -24.03 -42.67 -2.58
C LEU A 211 -22.74 -42.73 -1.76
N ARG A 212 -21.66 -43.24 -2.37
CA ARG A 212 -20.35 -43.33 -1.73
C ARG A 212 -19.23 -42.87 -2.63
N TRP A 213 -18.41 -41.97 -2.09
CA TRP A 213 -17.15 -41.56 -2.68
C TRP A 213 -16.00 -42.45 -2.20
N SER A 214 -15.09 -42.80 -3.11
CA SER A 214 -13.82 -43.43 -2.77
C SER A 214 -12.83 -42.40 -2.21
N GLY A 215 -11.77 -42.87 -1.54
CA GLY A 215 -10.54 -42.07 -1.44
C GLY A 215 -9.84 -42.00 -2.80
N VAL A 216 -8.77 -41.20 -2.91
CA VAL A 216 -7.93 -41.20 -4.12
C VAL A 216 -7.24 -42.56 -4.26
N TYR A 217 -7.29 -43.14 -5.45
CA TYR A 217 -6.56 -44.37 -5.75
C TYR A 217 -5.97 -44.33 -7.16
N GLN A 218 -5.00 -45.20 -7.43
CA GLN A 218 -4.40 -45.34 -8.76
C GLN A 218 -5.27 -46.24 -9.64
N GLY A 219 -5.62 -45.71 -10.81
CA GLY A 219 -6.28 -46.45 -11.88
C GLY A 219 -5.47 -47.64 -12.37
N ALA A 220 -6.14 -48.52 -13.13
CA ALA A 220 -5.43 -49.55 -13.88
C ALA A 220 -4.79 -48.94 -15.15
N ASN A 221 -3.78 -49.60 -15.71
CA ASN A 221 -3.22 -49.29 -17.03
C ASN A 221 -2.81 -47.81 -17.22
N ASP A 222 -2.05 -47.23 -16.28
CA ASP A 222 -1.52 -45.85 -16.34
C ASP A 222 -2.56 -44.72 -16.43
N GLU A 223 -3.82 -44.99 -16.04
CA GLU A 223 -4.88 -43.96 -15.99
C GLU A 223 -4.66 -42.88 -14.91
N GLY A 224 -3.66 -43.10 -14.04
CA GLY A 224 -3.27 -42.19 -12.98
C GLY A 224 -4.26 -42.15 -11.82
N ALA A 225 -4.13 -41.11 -10.99
CA ALA A 225 -4.95 -40.94 -9.80
C ALA A 225 -6.41 -40.61 -10.18
N MET A 226 -7.36 -41.29 -9.53
CA MET A 226 -8.79 -41.13 -9.77
C MET A 226 -9.59 -41.14 -8.47
N LEU A 227 -10.80 -40.59 -8.58
CA LEU A 227 -11.84 -40.56 -7.56
C LEU A 227 -13.09 -41.21 -8.14
N THR A 228 -13.80 -42.02 -7.37
CA THR A 228 -15.00 -42.72 -7.85
C THR A 228 -16.19 -42.46 -6.96
N VAL A 229 -17.33 -42.15 -7.57
CA VAL A 229 -18.63 -42.16 -6.90
C VAL A 229 -19.37 -43.43 -7.28
N SER A 230 -20.03 -44.04 -6.31
CA SER A 230 -20.69 -45.34 -6.47
C SER A 230 -22.04 -45.39 -5.78
N THR A 231 -22.95 -46.17 -6.31
CA THR A 231 -24.25 -46.48 -5.72
C THR A 231 -24.58 -47.96 -5.86
N PRO A 232 -25.14 -48.62 -4.84
CA PRO A 232 -25.66 -49.97 -4.99
C PRO A 232 -26.84 -50.01 -5.95
N VAL A 233 -27.04 -51.18 -6.55
CA VAL A 233 -28.27 -51.58 -7.24
C VAL A 233 -28.97 -52.65 -6.41
N PHE A 234 -30.17 -52.33 -5.93
CA PHE A 234 -31.03 -53.24 -5.19
C PHE A 234 -32.39 -53.36 -5.89
N SER A 235 -32.90 -54.59 -6.03
CA SER A 235 -34.31 -54.86 -6.34
C SER A 235 -34.78 -56.05 -5.49
N ASP A 236 -36.02 -55.98 -4.99
CA ASP A 236 -36.67 -57.07 -4.23
C ASP A 236 -35.83 -57.61 -3.05
N GLY A 237 -35.16 -56.69 -2.33
CA GLY A 237 -34.28 -57.03 -1.21
C GLY A 237 -32.96 -57.71 -1.59
N TYR A 238 -32.67 -57.87 -2.89
CA TYR A 238 -31.44 -58.45 -3.40
C TYR A 238 -30.48 -57.38 -3.93
N TRP A 239 -29.22 -57.49 -3.53
CA TRP A 239 -28.13 -56.66 -4.05
C TRP A 239 -27.55 -57.28 -5.32
N TYR A 240 -27.77 -56.66 -6.47
CA TYR A 240 -27.27 -57.17 -7.75
C TYR A 240 -25.82 -56.76 -7.99
N GLY A 241 -25.46 -55.53 -7.62
CA GLY A 241 -24.15 -54.97 -7.93
C GLY A 241 -24.06 -53.48 -7.64
N VAL A 242 -23.13 -52.81 -8.31
CA VAL A 242 -22.81 -51.40 -8.10
C VAL A 242 -22.74 -50.68 -9.42
N LEU A 243 -23.35 -49.49 -9.49
CA LEU A 243 -23.08 -48.51 -10.53
C LEU A 243 -22.05 -47.50 -10.02
N SER A 244 -21.07 -47.15 -10.85
CA SER A 244 -20.03 -46.20 -10.46
C SER A 244 -19.57 -45.31 -11.61
N MET A 245 -19.07 -44.13 -11.26
CA MET A 245 -18.45 -43.17 -12.18
C MET A 245 -17.08 -42.77 -11.67
N ASP A 246 -16.09 -42.80 -12.56
CA ASP A 246 -14.70 -42.45 -12.25
C ASP A 246 -14.37 -41.04 -12.74
N PHE A 247 -13.69 -40.24 -11.93
CA PHE A 247 -13.16 -38.92 -12.24
C PHE A 247 -11.64 -38.95 -12.20
N THR A 248 -10.99 -38.77 -13.35
CA THR A 248 -9.52 -38.74 -13.41
C THR A 248 -8.98 -37.39 -12.95
N ARG A 249 -7.77 -37.39 -12.38
CA ARG A 249 -7.00 -36.18 -12.08
C ARG A 249 -6.94 -35.22 -13.26
N GLN A 250 -6.77 -35.74 -14.48
CA GLN A 250 -6.64 -34.91 -15.68
C GLN A 250 -7.94 -34.17 -16.03
N ARG A 251 -9.11 -34.80 -15.87
CA ARG A 251 -10.40 -34.12 -16.10
C ARG A 251 -10.66 -33.04 -15.06
N ILE A 252 -10.40 -33.35 -13.79
CA ILE A 252 -10.53 -32.40 -12.69
C ILE A 252 -9.58 -31.21 -12.88
N ALA A 253 -8.31 -31.46 -13.22
CA ALA A 253 -7.34 -30.40 -13.49
C ALA A 253 -7.75 -29.54 -14.70
N ARG A 254 -8.26 -30.13 -15.79
CA ARG A 254 -8.77 -29.40 -16.95
C ARG A 254 -9.93 -28.48 -16.58
N LEU A 255 -10.89 -28.97 -15.79
CA LEU A 255 -12.02 -28.17 -15.30
C LEU A 255 -11.56 -27.03 -14.38
N LEU A 256 -10.66 -27.32 -13.42
CA LEU A 256 -10.09 -26.27 -12.57
C LEU A 256 -9.38 -25.20 -13.41
N ASN A 257 -8.72 -25.59 -14.49
CA ASN A 257 -8.01 -24.67 -15.37
C ASN A 257 -8.97 -23.84 -16.23
N SER A 258 -10.08 -24.41 -16.71
CA SER A 258 -11.10 -23.64 -17.46
C SER A 258 -11.84 -22.62 -16.59
N MET A 259 -11.96 -22.89 -15.29
CA MET A 259 -12.55 -21.97 -14.30
C MET A 259 -11.53 -20.98 -13.71
N ARG A 260 -10.28 -21.00 -14.17
CA ARG A 260 -9.20 -20.20 -13.57
C ARG A 260 -9.36 -18.72 -13.95
N HIS A 261 -9.86 -17.92 -13.01
CA HIS A 261 -9.87 -16.46 -13.11
C HIS A 261 -8.47 -15.84 -12.98
N SER A 262 -8.30 -14.62 -13.49
CA SER A 262 -7.08 -13.81 -13.32
C SER A 262 -6.71 -13.57 -11.84
N ALA A 263 -7.68 -13.63 -10.93
CA ALA A 263 -7.46 -13.55 -9.49
C ALA A 263 -6.79 -14.81 -8.88
N LEU A 264 -6.82 -15.95 -9.58
CA LEU A 264 -6.30 -17.25 -9.14
C LEU A 264 -5.05 -17.67 -9.94
N GLN A 265 -4.06 -16.79 -10.08
CA GLN A 265 -2.77 -17.12 -10.71
C GLN A 265 -1.83 -17.96 -9.80
N GLY A 266 -2.23 -18.20 -8.56
CA GLY A 266 -1.55 -19.10 -7.63
C GLY A 266 -1.64 -20.57 -8.00
N SER A 267 -1.06 -21.38 -7.12
CA SER A 267 -1.23 -22.83 -7.18
C SER A 267 -2.58 -23.20 -6.56
N VAL A 268 -3.45 -23.87 -7.32
CA VAL A 268 -4.72 -24.38 -6.83
C VAL A 268 -4.58 -25.88 -6.62
N VAL A 269 -4.89 -26.37 -5.42
CA VAL A 269 -4.75 -27.79 -5.08
C VAL A 269 -6.06 -28.30 -4.49
N LEU A 270 -6.57 -29.39 -5.05
CA LEU A 270 -7.69 -30.13 -4.53
C LEU A 270 -7.16 -31.32 -3.72
N LEU A 271 -7.47 -31.36 -2.43
CA LEU A 271 -7.10 -32.43 -1.50
C LEU A 271 -8.31 -33.30 -1.18
N ASP A 272 -8.09 -34.58 -0.93
CA ASP A 272 -9.09 -35.47 -0.35
C ASP A 272 -9.13 -35.40 1.19
N LYS A 273 -10.00 -36.20 1.81
CA LYS A 273 -10.12 -36.33 3.28
C LYS A 273 -8.82 -36.76 3.96
N ALA A 274 -7.98 -37.55 3.27
CA ALA A 274 -6.68 -37.99 3.75
C ALA A 274 -5.56 -36.98 3.46
N GLN A 275 -5.90 -35.76 3.00
CA GLN A 275 -4.98 -34.68 2.66
C GLN A 275 -4.04 -35.02 1.50
N GLN A 276 -4.40 -35.97 0.66
CA GLN A 276 -3.69 -36.31 -0.56
C GLN A 276 -4.15 -35.45 -1.74
N PRO A 277 -3.23 -34.99 -2.61
CA PRO A 277 -3.59 -34.17 -3.77
C PRO A 277 -4.29 -35.00 -4.85
N LEU A 278 -5.57 -34.71 -5.05
CA LEU A 278 -6.39 -35.27 -6.13
C LEU A 278 -6.01 -34.63 -7.47
N ALA A 279 -5.99 -33.29 -7.50
CA ALA A 279 -5.56 -32.51 -8.66
C ALA A 279 -4.85 -31.23 -8.19
N ALA A 280 -3.88 -30.76 -8.97
CA ALA A 280 -3.18 -29.53 -8.70
C ALA A 280 -2.94 -28.76 -10.01
N LEU A 281 -3.17 -27.46 -9.97
CA LEU A 281 -2.71 -26.50 -10.94
C LEU A 281 -1.55 -25.76 -10.30
N ASN A 282 -0.34 -26.04 -10.74
CA ASN A 282 0.84 -25.39 -10.19
C ASN A 282 1.06 -24.02 -10.85
N ALA A 283 1.45 -23.03 -10.06
CA ALA A 283 2.00 -21.79 -10.59
C ALA A 283 3.44 -22.06 -11.09
N SER A 284 3.86 -21.35 -12.14
CA SER A 284 5.19 -21.45 -12.75
C SER A 284 6.34 -21.19 -11.76
N ASP A 285 6.12 -20.28 -10.79
CA ASP A 285 7.08 -19.92 -9.73
C ASP A 285 6.60 -20.38 -8.33
N GLY A 286 5.85 -21.50 -8.26
CA GLY A 286 5.29 -22.00 -6.99
C GLY A 286 6.36 -22.48 -6.01
N LYS A 287 6.30 -22.04 -4.74
CA LYS A 287 7.18 -22.51 -3.67
C LYS A 287 6.44 -23.51 -2.79
N ALA A 288 6.99 -24.71 -2.61
CA ALA A 288 6.41 -25.69 -1.69
C ALA A 288 6.49 -25.20 -0.24
N LEU A 289 5.46 -25.51 0.56
CA LEU A 289 5.43 -25.22 1.99
C LEU A 289 6.39 -26.13 2.74
N SER A 290 7.02 -25.62 3.80
CA SER A 290 7.75 -26.48 4.75
C SER A 290 6.81 -27.44 5.46
N ASP A 291 7.35 -28.56 5.95
CA ASP A 291 6.55 -29.57 6.65
C ASP A 291 5.83 -29.01 7.88
N GLY A 292 6.49 -28.14 8.64
CA GLY A 292 5.89 -27.47 9.80
C GLY A 292 4.75 -26.53 9.40
N ALA A 293 4.89 -25.77 8.30
CA ALA A 293 3.82 -24.91 7.79
C ALA A 293 2.62 -25.74 7.31
N ARG A 294 2.88 -26.84 6.60
CA ARG A 294 1.86 -27.76 6.10
C ARG A 294 1.04 -28.39 7.24
N GLN A 295 1.70 -28.83 8.32
CA GLN A 295 1.01 -29.37 9.50
C GLN A 295 0.08 -28.34 10.17
N ARG A 296 0.52 -27.08 10.29
CA ARG A 296 -0.31 -26.00 10.85
C ARG A 296 -1.54 -25.69 9.98
N LEU A 297 -1.34 -25.64 8.67
CA LEU A 297 -2.43 -25.46 7.70
C LEU A 297 -3.49 -26.56 7.87
N TYR A 298 -3.07 -27.83 7.87
CA TYR A 298 -3.98 -28.96 8.03
C TYR A 298 -4.69 -28.98 9.38
N ALA A 299 -4.01 -28.60 10.47
CA ALA A 299 -4.63 -28.46 11.79
C ALA A 299 -5.73 -27.38 11.82
N GLN A 300 -5.57 -26.26 11.09
CA GLN A 300 -6.62 -25.24 10.97
C GLN A 300 -7.78 -25.71 10.07
N MET A 301 -7.48 -26.35 8.94
CA MET A 301 -8.50 -26.90 8.04
C MET A 301 -9.42 -27.93 8.71
N ALA A 302 -8.88 -28.70 9.66
CA ALA A 302 -9.67 -29.64 10.46
C ALA A 302 -10.65 -28.94 11.41
N ARG A 303 -10.33 -27.72 11.88
CA ARG A 303 -11.19 -26.93 12.78
C ARG A 303 -12.22 -26.09 12.05
N GLN A 304 -11.86 -25.57 10.87
CA GLN A 304 -12.72 -24.67 10.10
C GLN A 304 -12.86 -25.15 8.66
N PRO A 305 -14.10 -25.37 8.17
CA PRO A 305 -14.34 -25.88 6.82
C PRO A 305 -13.91 -24.88 5.73
N GLN A 306 -13.77 -23.60 6.07
CA GLN A 306 -13.25 -22.58 5.19
C GLN A 306 -12.39 -21.60 5.99
N GLY A 307 -11.42 -20.97 5.34
CA GLY A 307 -10.60 -19.97 5.99
C GLY A 307 -9.49 -19.45 5.09
N ALA A 308 -8.70 -18.53 5.64
CA ALA A 308 -7.48 -18.06 5.03
C ALA A 308 -6.44 -17.82 6.12
N LEU A 309 -5.18 -18.07 5.78
CA LEU A 309 -4.05 -17.91 6.68
C LEU A 309 -2.83 -17.50 5.89
N ARG A 310 -1.92 -16.79 6.55
CA ARG A 310 -0.62 -16.42 5.99
C ARG A 310 0.45 -17.29 6.65
N LEU A 311 1.14 -18.07 5.83
CA LEU A 311 2.28 -18.90 6.26
C LEU A 311 3.48 -18.56 5.41
N GLU A 312 4.61 -18.33 6.07
CA GLU A 312 5.85 -17.95 5.41
C GLU A 312 5.62 -16.69 4.53
N SER A 313 5.93 -16.76 3.24
CA SER A 313 5.68 -15.70 2.25
C SER A 313 4.41 -15.93 1.41
N GLN A 314 3.55 -16.86 1.83
CA GLN A 314 2.40 -17.32 1.07
C GLN A 314 1.09 -17.01 1.78
N PHE A 315 0.13 -16.52 1.02
CA PHE A 315 -1.27 -16.44 1.42
C PHE A 315 -1.99 -17.69 0.94
N ILE A 316 -2.66 -18.38 1.87
CA ILE A 316 -3.33 -19.64 1.62
C ILE A 316 -4.79 -19.50 2.03
N SER A 317 -5.70 -19.76 1.09
CA SER A 317 -7.13 -19.86 1.36
C SER A 317 -7.64 -21.26 1.05
N TRP A 318 -8.63 -21.72 1.82
CA TRP A 318 -9.23 -23.05 1.63
C TRP A 318 -10.74 -23.02 1.81
N ARG A 319 -11.42 -23.95 1.13
CA ARG A 319 -12.83 -24.28 1.34
C ARG A 319 -13.05 -25.78 1.19
N ARG A 320 -13.87 -26.35 2.09
CA ARG A 320 -14.30 -27.74 2.04
C ARG A 320 -15.40 -27.90 1.00
N LEU A 321 -15.28 -28.93 0.16
CA LEU A 321 -16.31 -29.28 -0.82
C LEU A 321 -17.51 -29.96 -0.16
N LYS A 322 -18.71 -29.75 -0.71
CA LYS A 322 -19.96 -30.34 -0.20
C LYS A 322 -20.14 -31.79 -0.63
N ASN A 323 -19.93 -32.06 -1.92
CA ASN A 323 -20.24 -33.36 -2.52
C ASN A 323 -19.11 -34.38 -2.32
N VAL A 324 -17.86 -33.92 -2.45
CA VAL A 324 -16.67 -34.74 -2.22
C VAL A 324 -16.11 -34.37 -0.84
N ASP A 325 -15.80 -35.36 -0.01
CA ASP A 325 -15.08 -35.13 1.26
C ASP A 325 -13.63 -34.71 0.97
N GLY A 326 -13.44 -33.43 0.66
CA GLY A 326 -12.17 -32.85 0.25
C GLY A 326 -12.12 -31.33 0.43
N TYR A 327 -10.95 -30.75 0.19
CA TYR A 327 -10.69 -29.31 0.33
C TYR A 327 -10.07 -28.74 -0.93
N LEU A 328 -10.59 -27.61 -1.39
CA LEU A 328 -9.99 -26.79 -2.43
C LEU A 328 -9.12 -25.72 -1.77
N LEU A 329 -7.84 -25.66 -2.15
CA LEU A 329 -6.86 -24.71 -1.65
C LEU A 329 -6.35 -23.82 -2.77
N ASN A 330 -6.12 -22.56 -2.47
CA ASN A 330 -5.38 -21.62 -3.30
C ASN A 330 -4.17 -21.11 -2.53
N GLN A 331 -2.99 -21.25 -3.11
CA GLN A 331 -1.70 -20.87 -2.54
C GLN A 331 -1.05 -19.82 -3.45
N GLN A 332 -0.80 -18.62 -2.91
CA GLN A 332 -0.21 -17.49 -3.65
C GLN A 332 0.93 -16.85 -2.89
N THR A 333 2.04 -16.58 -3.57
CA THR A 333 3.13 -15.77 -2.99
C THR A 333 2.81 -14.27 -3.09
N LEU A 334 3.41 -13.47 -2.21
CA LEU A 334 3.29 -12.01 -2.30
C LEU A 334 3.75 -11.47 -3.67
N ALA A 335 4.81 -12.04 -4.24
CA ALA A 335 5.33 -11.65 -5.56
C ALA A 335 4.33 -11.95 -6.69
N GLN A 336 3.61 -13.07 -6.62
CA GLN A 336 2.53 -13.39 -7.56
C GLN A 336 1.37 -12.42 -7.41
N GLY A 337 1.00 -12.05 -6.17
CA GLY A 337 -0.02 -11.02 -5.93
C GLY A 337 0.37 -9.64 -6.46
N LEU A 338 1.64 -9.25 -6.33
CA LEU A 338 2.17 -7.98 -6.86
C LEU A 338 2.21 -7.93 -8.39
N ARG A 339 2.29 -9.07 -9.08
CA ARG A 339 2.27 -9.14 -10.56
C ARG A 339 0.87 -9.01 -11.16
N GLN A 340 -0.19 -9.22 -10.37
CA GLN A 340 -1.59 -9.07 -10.80
C GLN A 340 -1.95 -7.58 -11.01
N ASP A 341 -3.07 -7.31 -11.67
CA ASP A 341 -3.51 -5.94 -11.97
C ASP A 341 -3.63 -5.06 -10.72
N LEU A 342 -4.06 -5.63 -9.59
CA LEU A 342 -4.09 -4.95 -8.29
C LEU A 342 -2.69 -4.64 -7.76
N GLY A 343 -1.74 -5.56 -7.93
CA GLY A 343 -0.36 -5.36 -7.53
C GLY A 343 0.34 -4.29 -8.36
N ARG A 344 0.07 -4.24 -9.68
CA ARG A 344 0.53 -3.15 -10.56
C ARG A 344 -0.08 -1.81 -10.16
N ALA A 345 -1.37 -1.78 -9.84
CA ALA A 345 -2.03 -0.57 -9.33
C ALA A 345 -1.42 -0.10 -8.00
N MET A 346 -1.10 -1.02 -7.07
CA MET A 346 -0.39 -0.69 -5.83
C MET A 346 1.00 -0.11 -6.09
N LEU A 347 1.79 -0.72 -6.99
CA LEU A 347 3.11 -0.22 -7.38
C LEU A 347 3.02 1.17 -8.02
N PHE A 348 2.04 1.37 -8.91
CA PHE A 348 1.79 2.66 -9.55
C PHE A 348 1.39 3.73 -8.53
N MET A 349 0.47 3.42 -7.60
CA MET A 349 0.08 4.34 -6.53
C MET A 349 1.25 4.70 -5.61
N LEU A 350 2.08 3.71 -5.25
CA LEU A 350 3.27 3.93 -4.43
C LEU A 350 4.30 4.80 -5.17
N ALA A 351 4.53 4.55 -6.46
CA ALA A 351 5.39 5.38 -7.30
C ALA A 351 4.87 6.82 -7.43
N MET A 352 3.57 6.99 -7.63
CA MET A 352 2.92 8.30 -7.68
C MET A 352 3.03 9.04 -6.34
N TRP A 353 2.88 8.33 -5.21
CA TRP A 353 3.06 8.89 -3.88
C TRP A 353 4.50 9.32 -3.60
N LEU A 354 5.49 8.49 -3.99
CA LEU A 354 6.91 8.86 -3.91
C LEU A 354 7.24 10.07 -4.79
N LEU A 355 6.67 10.16 -6.00
CA LEU A 355 6.79 11.31 -6.88
C LEU A 355 6.18 12.57 -6.24
N PHE A 356 5.01 12.44 -5.61
CA PHE A 356 4.38 13.53 -4.88
C PHE A 356 5.25 14.01 -3.70
N ILE A 357 5.84 13.11 -2.92
CA ILE A 357 6.78 13.47 -1.86
C ILE A 357 8.01 14.18 -2.42
N LEU A 358 8.58 13.67 -3.51
CA LEU A 358 9.72 14.30 -4.17
C LEU A 358 9.37 15.74 -4.59
N LEU A 359 8.22 15.93 -5.25
CA LEU A 359 7.73 17.25 -5.63
C LEU A 359 7.54 18.15 -4.40
N LEU A 360 6.90 17.64 -3.35
CA LEU A 360 6.66 18.35 -2.11
C LEU A 360 7.97 18.83 -1.45
N LEU A 361 9.00 17.97 -1.42
CA LEU A 361 10.33 18.30 -0.92
C LEU A 361 11.03 19.35 -1.78
N VAL A 362 10.95 19.24 -3.11
CA VAL A 362 11.52 20.24 -4.04
C VAL A 362 10.84 21.59 -3.86
N THR A 363 9.51 21.64 -3.83
CA THR A 363 8.74 22.86 -3.61
C THR A 363 9.04 23.47 -2.25
N HIS A 364 9.15 22.64 -1.19
CA HIS A 364 9.55 23.09 0.14
C HIS A 364 10.90 23.82 0.12
N GLN A 365 11.92 23.20 -0.50
CA GLN A 365 13.26 23.77 -0.62
C GLN A 365 13.27 25.09 -1.40
N VAL A 366 12.51 25.16 -2.50
CA VAL A 366 12.38 26.38 -3.31
C VAL A 366 11.74 27.50 -2.50
N ILE A 367 10.64 27.24 -1.79
CA ILE A 367 9.93 28.25 -1.01
C ILE A 367 10.78 28.76 0.16
N VAL A 368 11.45 27.87 0.91
CA VAL A 368 12.33 28.29 2.01
C VAL A 368 13.48 29.16 1.50
N ARG A 369 14.09 28.80 0.35
CA ARG A 369 15.14 29.63 -0.28
C ARG A 369 14.61 30.99 -0.73
N LEU A 370 13.40 31.03 -1.30
CA LEU A 370 12.77 32.27 -1.74
C LEU A 370 12.49 33.20 -0.55
N VAL A 371 11.89 32.68 0.52
CA VAL A 371 11.61 33.44 1.74
C VAL A 371 12.89 34.02 2.33
N ARG A 372 13.96 33.22 2.44
CA ARG A 372 15.27 33.69 2.91
C ARG A 372 15.84 34.83 2.07
N ARG A 373 15.80 34.68 0.73
CA ARG A 373 16.30 35.71 -0.19
C ARG A 373 15.50 37.00 -0.07
N LEU A 374 14.18 36.91 -0.02
CA LEU A 374 13.32 38.08 0.14
C LEU A 374 13.59 38.81 1.46
N SER A 375 13.72 38.08 2.58
CA SER A 375 14.06 38.68 3.87
C SER A 375 15.44 39.36 3.85
N GLN A 376 16.45 38.74 3.24
CA GLN A 376 17.79 39.34 3.12
C GLN A 376 17.80 40.58 2.22
N LEU A 377 17.08 40.56 1.10
CA LEU A 377 16.97 41.70 0.20
C LEU A 377 16.25 42.87 0.89
N SER A 378 15.13 42.59 1.57
CA SER A 378 14.40 43.59 2.33
C SER A 378 15.30 44.27 3.37
N ALA A 379 16.04 43.49 4.16
CA ALA A 379 16.95 44.02 5.18
C ALA A 379 18.09 44.86 4.56
N ARG A 380 18.62 44.47 3.39
CA ARG A 380 19.66 45.24 2.69
C ARG A 380 19.13 46.56 2.13
N LEU A 381 17.90 46.54 1.59
CA LEU A 381 17.24 47.74 1.07
C LEU A 381 16.94 48.71 2.20
N GLU A 382 16.39 48.22 3.31
CA GLU A 382 16.14 49.01 4.52
C GLU A 382 17.42 49.64 5.05
N TRP A 383 18.52 48.88 5.12
CA TRP A 383 19.82 49.40 5.54
C TRP A 383 20.32 50.50 4.59
N ARG A 384 20.30 50.30 3.27
CA ARG A 384 20.73 51.32 2.30
C ARG A 384 19.85 52.56 2.31
N ALA A 385 18.55 52.38 2.54
CA ALA A 385 17.60 53.48 2.62
C ALA A 385 17.72 54.28 3.93
N SER A 386 18.26 53.68 5.00
CA SER A 386 18.28 54.30 6.34
C SER A 386 19.63 54.90 6.76
N TYR A 387 20.74 54.45 6.17
CA TYR A 387 22.08 54.82 6.64
C TYR A 387 22.87 55.60 5.59
N ASP A 388 23.67 56.56 6.03
CA ASP A 388 24.63 57.30 5.20
C ASP A 388 25.78 56.38 4.76
N GLY A 389 26.10 56.39 3.46
CA GLY A 389 27.05 55.47 2.84
C GLY A 389 28.48 55.63 3.34
N LEU A 390 28.87 56.85 3.74
CA LEU A 390 30.22 57.18 4.20
C LEU A 390 30.36 56.97 5.71
N THR A 391 29.46 57.55 6.50
CA THR A 391 29.58 57.63 7.96
C THR A 391 28.94 56.46 8.70
N ARG A 392 28.08 55.68 8.03
CA ARG A 392 27.30 54.57 8.60
C ARG A 392 26.35 54.98 9.74
N LEU A 393 26.18 56.27 9.98
CA LEU A 393 25.12 56.83 10.83
C LEU A 393 23.81 56.89 10.04
N LEU A 394 22.70 57.22 10.70
CA LEU A 394 21.43 57.42 9.99
C LEU A 394 21.60 58.54 8.94
N ASN A 395 21.01 58.35 7.77
CA ASN A 395 20.90 59.46 6.83
C ASN A 395 19.85 60.46 7.31
N ARG A 396 19.81 61.65 6.69
CA ARG A 396 18.89 62.73 7.07
C ARG A 396 17.44 62.25 7.21
N SER A 397 16.90 61.57 6.21
CA SER A 397 15.48 61.15 6.20
C SER A 397 15.17 60.19 7.34
N ALA A 398 15.96 59.11 7.48
CA ALA A 398 15.73 58.11 8.52
C ALA A 398 16.03 58.61 9.93
N PHE A 399 16.95 59.58 10.07
CA PHE A 399 17.21 60.23 11.34
C PHE A 399 15.98 61.01 11.81
N PHE A 400 15.39 61.85 10.96
CA PHE A 400 14.22 62.66 11.33
C PHE A 400 12.98 61.80 11.60
N GLU A 401 12.74 60.78 10.81
CA GLU A 401 11.65 59.82 11.06
C GLU A 401 11.76 59.18 12.45
N ARG A 402 12.97 58.74 12.83
CA ARG A 402 13.21 58.15 14.16
C ARG A 402 13.21 59.19 15.27
N PHE A 403 13.68 60.40 14.99
CA PHE A 403 13.65 61.50 15.95
C PHE A 403 12.20 61.86 16.30
N GLU A 404 11.31 61.99 15.32
CA GLU A 404 9.87 62.20 15.55
C GLU A 404 9.21 61.05 16.33
N ALA A 405 9.63 59.81 16.08
CA ALA A 405 9.15 58.66 16.85
C ALA A 405 9.61 58.71 18.33
N GLU A 406 10.88 59.07 18.57
CA GLU A 406 11.44 59.17 19.93
C GLU A 406 10.88 60.36 20.71
N THR A 407 10.58 61.49 20.04
CA THR A 407 9.90 62.61 20.70
C THR A 407 8.50 62.23 21.15
N ALA A 408 7.71 61.57 20.29
CA ALA A 408 6.39 61.08 20.65
C ALA A 408 6.45 60.08 21.80
N ARG A 409 7.46 59.17 21.79
CA ARG A 409 7.67 58.19 22.87
C ARG A 409 8.03 58.87 24.20
N CYS A 410 8.97 59.81 24.20
CA CYS A 410 9.40 60.49 25.42
C CYS A 410 8.31 61.42 25.99
N GLN A 411 7.53 62.07 25.12
CA GLN A 411 6.37 62.86 25.53
C GLN A 411 5.31 61.99 26.23
N GLN A 412 5.00 60.80 25.70
CA GLN A 412 4.05 59.88 26.33
C GLN A 412 4.53 59.39 27.71
N LEU A 413 5.84 59.24 27.88
CA LEU A 413 6.46 58.76 29.12
C LEU A 413 6.81 59.90 30.09
N ASN A 414 6.60 61.17 29.72
CA ASN A 414 7.11 62.34 30.43
C ASN A 414 8.61 62.21 30.78
N ALA A 415 9.39 61.61 29.89
CA ALA A 415 10.83 61.45 30.05
C ALA A 415 11.57 62.61 29.37
N PRO A 416 12.74 63.05 29.85
CA PRO A 416 13.50 64.11 29.20
C PRO A 416 14.10 63.63 27.87
N LEU A 417 14.18 64.53 26.88
CA LEU A 417 14.78 64.25 25.58
C LEU A 417 15.72 65.41 25.22
N SER A 418 16.96 65.09 24.90
CA SER A 418 17.95 66.08 24.47
C SER A 418 18.43 65.86 23.06
N VAL A 419 18.77 66.97 22.41
CA VAL A 419 19.25 67.02 21.03
C VAL A 419 20.59 67.75 21.00
N ILE A 420 21.54 67.20 20.26
CA ILE A 420 22.86 67.82 20.05
C ILE A 420 23.05 68.02 18.55
N GLN A 421 23.14 69.28 18.14
CA GLN A 421 23.51 69.66 16.77
C GLN A 421 25.03 69.89 16.74
N LEU A 422 25.72 69.20 15.83
CA LEU A 422 27.18 69.12 15.74
C LEU A 422 27.64 69.54 14.34
N ASP A 423 28.75 70.27 14.27
CA ASP A 423 29.37 70.64 13.01
C ASP A 423 30.90 70.64 13.11
N ILE A 424 31.55 70.19 12.04
CA ILE A 424 33.01 70.10 11.98
C ILE A 424 33.60 71.47 11.68
N ASP A 425 34.38 72.00 12.62
CA ASP A 425 34.99 73.31 12.49
C ASP A 425 35.99 73.34 11.32
N HIS A 426 35.84 74.36 10.46
CA HIS A 426 36.70 74.59 9.30
C HIS A 426 36.75 73.43 8.28
N PHE A 427 35.68 72.62 8.15
CA PHE A 427 35.66 71.47 7.24
C PHE A 427 35.95 71.83 5.78
N LYS A 428 35.43 72.97 5.29
CA LYS A 428 35.79 73.49 3.95
C LYS A 428 37.31 73.68 3.80
N SER A 429 37.97 74.24 4.81
CA SER A 429 39.44 74.40 4.81
C SER A 429 40.17 73.06 4.77
N VAL A 430 39.62 72.02 5.40
CA VAL A 430 40.18 70.66 5.33
C VAL A 430 40.11 70.13 3.89
N ASN A 431 38.95 70.26 3.24
CA ASN A 431 38.78 69.85 1.85
C ASN A 431 39.69 70.64 0.90
N ASP A 432 39.77 71.95 1.07
CA ASP A 432 40.56 72.83 0.20
C ASP A 432 42.07 72.59 0.37
N THR A 433 42.53 72.22 1.57
CA THR A 433 43.96 72.02 1.87
C THR A 433 44.44 70.59 1.60
N TRP A 434 43.61 69.60 1.93
CA TRP A 434 44.00 68.18 1.97
C TRP A 434 43.26 67.30 0.95
N GLY A 435 42.33 67.89 0.19
CA GLY A 435 41.49 67.21 -0.78
C GLY A 435 40.29 66.50 -0.14
N HIS A 436 39.29 66.20 -0.97
CA HIS A 436 38.03 65.60 -0.54
C HIS A 436 38.19 64.25 0.17
N GLN A 437 39.19 63.46 -0.20
CA GLN A 437 39.45 62.17 0.47
C GLN A 437 39.85 62.36 1.95
N ALA A 438 40.57 63.43 2.28
CA ALA A 438 40.89 63.76 3.68
C ALA A 438 39.66 64.28 4.43
N GLY A 439 38.78 65.02 3.76
CA GLY A 439 37.47 65.40 4.29
C GLY A 439 36.60 64.19 4.62
N ASP A 440 36.56 63.19 3.73
CA ASP A 440 35.84 61.94 3.97
C ASP A 440 36.38 61.19 5.20
N GLN A 441 37.71 61.18 5.39
CA GLN A 441 38.33 60.62 6.59
C GLN A 441 37.94 61.39 7.86
N ALA A 442 37.85 62.72 7.79
CA ALA A 442 37.38 63.53 8.91
C ALA A 442 35.92 63.21 9.26
N LEU A 443 35.03 63.10 8.26
CA LEU A 443 33.63 62.71 8.47
C LEU A 443 33.50 61.33 9.10
N MET A 444 34.23 60.33 8.58
CA MET A 444 34.24 58.98 9.15
C MET A 444 34.76 58.97 10.59
N ARG A 445 35.77 59.78 10.90
CA ARG A 445 36.35 59.86 12.24
C ARG A 445 35.39 60.48 13.25
N VAL A 446 34.71 61.56 12.85
CA VAL A 446 33.68 62.22 13.66
C VAL A 446 32.53 61.27 13.93
N ALA A 447 32.02 60.62 12.88
CA ALA A 447 30.96 59.62 13.01
C ALA A 447 31.33 58.47 13.96
N ALA A 448 32.57 57.97 13.90
CA ALA A 448 33.05 56.94 14.82
C ALA A 448 33.10 57.43 16.27
N ILE A 449 33.46 58.69 16.51
CA ILE A 449 33.50 59.27 17.86
C ILE A 449 32.10 59.46 18.41
N ILE A 450 31.17 59.93 17.58
CA ILE A 450 29.75 60.03 17.92
C ILE A 450 29.24 58.64 18.30
N ALA A 451 29.39 57.62 17.44
CA ALA A 451 28.92 56.27 17.73
C ALA A 451 29.53 55.66 19.01
N GLN A 452 30.80 55.94 19.32
CA GLN A 452 31.48 55.48 20.55
C GLN A 452 31.07 56.25 21.82
N ALA A 453 30.40 57.38 21.67
CA ALA A 453 29.91 58.20 22.78
C ALA A 453 28.45 57.91 23.12
N LEU A 454 27.76 57.08 22.33
CA LEU A 454 26.32 56.84 22.42
C LEU A 454 25.97 55.46 22.98
N ARG A 455 24.81 55.38 23.62
CA ARG A 455 24.15 54.15 24.06
C ARG A 455 23.39 53.51 22.90
N LYS A 456 22.78 52.35 23.14
CA LYS A 456 22.08 51.60 22.08
C LYS A 456 20.77 52.27 21.65
N GLU A 457 20.16 52.97 22.59
CA GLU A 457 18.89 53.71 22.48
C GLU A 457 19.04 55.12 21.91
N ASP A 458 20.26 55.66 21.87
CA ASP A 458 20.55 56.99 21.31
C ASP A 458 20.53 56.94 19.77
N LEU A 459 20.12 58.05 19.15
CA LEU A 459 20.12 58.20 17.70
C LEU A 459 21.24 59.13 17.27
N ALA A 460 21.91 58.80 16.17
CA ALA A 460 22.83 59.70 15.49
C ALA A 460 22.64 59.64 13.98
N GLY A 461 22.61 60.82 13.36
CA GLY A 461 22.47 60.96 11.93
C GLY A 461 23.38 62.02 11.34
N ARG A 462 23.75 61.84 10.08
CA ARG A 462 24.36 62.88 9.26
C ARG A 462 23.25 63.64 8.55
N VAL A 463 22.98 64.85 9.02
CA VAL A 463 21.84 65.67 8.55
C VAL A 463 22.22 66.63 7.42
N GLY A 464 23.51 66.89 7.24
CA GLY A 464 24.06 67.75 6.18
C GLY A 464 25.45 67.31 5.72
N GLY A 465 26.14 68.16 4.96
CA GLY A 465 27.47 67.86 4.42
C GLY A 465 28.50 67.57 5.52
N GLU A 466 28.66 68.50 6.45
CA GLU A 466 29.56 68.41 7.62
C GLU A 466 28.82 68.41 8.97
N GLU A 467 27.49 68.30 8.90
CA GLU A 467 26.57 68.44 10.03
C GLU A 467 26.06 67.08 10.52
N PHE A 468 26.13 66.89 11.83
CA PHE A 468 25.63 65.71 12.52
C PHE A 468 24.60 66.12 13.56
N CYS A 469 23.64 65.25 13.81
CA CYS A 469 22.65 65.45 14.85
C CYS A 469 22.54 64.19 15.70
N VAL A 470 22.37 64.38 17.00
CA VAL A 470 22.26 63.31 17.99
C VAL A 470 21.00 63.54 18.82
N VAL A 471 20.23 62.49 19.06
CA VAL A 471 19.08 62.48 19.96
C VAL A 471 19.39 61.54 21.11
N LEU A 472 19.18 62.01 22.33
CA LEU A 472 19.41 61.30 23.58
C LEU A 472 18.07 61.17 24.33
N PRO A 473 17.33 60.05 24.13
CA PRO A 473 16.15 59.74 24.93
C PRO A 473 16.50 59.57 26.40
N ASP A 474 15.56 59.90 27.29
CA ASP A 474 15.71 59.78 28.74
C ASP A 474 16.99 60.48 29.28
N THR A 475 17.31 61.63 28.69
CA THR A 475 18.51 62.41 29.03
C THR A 475 18.18 63.89 29.12
N GLY A 476 18.44 64.48 30.28
CA GLY A 476 18.29 65.92 30.53
C GLY A 476 19.46 66.76 30.02
N LEU A 477 19.31 68.09 30.08
CA LEU A 477 20.25 69.04 29.48
C LEU A 477 21.70 68.87 29.97
N ALA A 478 21.90 68.79 31.28
CA ALA A 478 23.22 68.75 31.89
C ALA A 478 24.01 67.49 31.49
N ASP A 479 23.33 66.35 31.35
CA ASP A 479 23.98 65.10 30.93
C ASP A 479 24.21 65.08 29.42
N ALA A 480 23.30 65.63 28.62
CA ALA A 480 23.51 65.83 27.19
C ALA A 480 24.71 66.73 26.91
N GLN A 481 24.92 67.79 27.70
CA GLN A 481 26.09 68.65 27.61
C GLN A 481 27.39 67.89 27.90
N LYS A 482 27.41 67.01 28.91
CA LYS A 482 28.58 66.13 29.18
C LYS A 482 28.85 65.19 28.01
N VAL A 483 27.82 64.65 27.37
CA VAL A 483 27.95 63.79 26.19
C VAL A 483 28.56 64.57 25.02
N ALA A 484 28.05 65.77 24.73
CA ALA A 484 28.58 66.65 23.69
C ALA A 484 30.05 67.04 23.96
N GLU A 485 30.38 67.40 25.21
CA GLU A 485 31.73 67.79 25.60
C GLU A 485 32.70 66.61 25.50
N ARG A 486 32.25 65.40 25.86
CA ARG A 486 33.02 64.16 25.66
C ARG A 486 33.31 63.91 24.19
N MET A 487 32.34 64.11 23.29
CA MET A 487 32.58 63.98 21.84
C MET A 487 33.61 64.99 21.36
N ARG A 488 33.46 66.26 21.76
CA ARG A 488 34.37 67.36 21.42
C ARG A 488 35.80 67.10 21.86
N GLN A 489 36.01 66.78 23.14
CA GLN A 489 37.33 66.50 23.70
C GLN A 489 37.98 65.28 23.05
N ARG A 490 37.22 64.20 22.82
CA ARG A 490 37.72 63.00 22.14
C ARG A 490 38.16 63.27 20.71
N LEU A 491 37.45 64.15 19.98
CA LEU A 491 37.84 64.54 18.63
C LEU A 491 39.10 65.41 18.65
N ALA A 492 39.12 66.44 19.50
CA ALA A 492 40.25 67.35 19.62
C ALA A 492 41.56 66.66 20.02
N ALA A 493 41.48 65.58 20.80
CA ALA A 493 42.64 64.78 21.22
C ALA A 493 43.16 63.80 20.14
N LYS A 494 42.49 63.68 18.98
CA LYS A 494 42.83 62.71 17.94
C LYS A 494 43.36 63.43 16.69
N THR A 495 44.47 62.91 16.16
CA THR A 495 44.97 63.27 14.83
C THR A 495 44.42 62.32 13.76
N ILE A 496 44.20 62.86 12.56
CA ILE A 496 43.77 62.13 11.37
C ILE A 496 44.97 62.06 10.43
N LEU A 497 45.33 60.85 10.01
CA LEU A 497 46.47 60.59 9.15
C LEU A 497 46.06 60.70 7.67
N VAL A 498 46.67 61.62 6.92
CA VAL A 498 46.44 61.79 5.47
C VAL A 498 47.34 60.82 4.69
N ASN A 499 48.61 60.71 5.10
CA ASN A 499 49.60 59.75 4.58
C ASN A 499 50.68 59.48 5.65
N ALA A 500 51.67 58.65 5.35
CA ALA A 500 52.69 58.20 6.31
C ALA A 500 53.48 59.32 7.04
N SER A 501 53.48 60.56 6.52
CA SER A 501 54.21 61.69 7.09
C SER A 501 53.37 62.93 7.38
N ARG A 502 52.06 62.94 7.08
CA ARG A 502 51.18 64.09 7.28
C ARG A 502 49.92 63.73 8.07
N CYS A 503 49.66 64.49 9.11
CA CYS A 503 48.44 64.41 9.90
C CYS A 503 47.84 65.82 10.10
N PHE A 504 46.54 65.87 10.33
CA PHE A 504 45.83 67.09 10.73
C PHE A 504 44.89 66.76 11.89
N SER A 505 44.49 67.80 12.62
CA SER A 505 43.46 67.72 13.66
C SER A 505 42.23 68.50 13.20
N VAL A 506 41.07 68.03 13.64
CA VAL A 506 39.80 68.74 13.46
C VAL A 506 39.17 68.92 14.83
N THR A 507 38.39 69.98 14.95
CA THR A 507 37.58 70.24 16.12
C THR A 507 36.11 70.27 15.71
N LEU A 508 35.20 70.18 16.67
CA LEU A 508 33.79 70.31 16.42
C LEU A 508 33.21 71.36 17.35
N SER A 509 32.18 72.04 16.88
CA SER A 509 31.31 72.87 17.69
C SER A 509 29.98 72.13 17.89
N ALA A 510 29.35 72.32 19.05
CA ALA A 510 28.08 71.68 19.38
C ALA A 510 27.10 72.66 20.04
N GLY A 511 25.83 72.56 19.67
CA GLY A 511 24.72 73.15 20.40
C GLY A 511 23.84 72.07 20.99
N VAL A 512 23.46 72.20 22.26
CA VAL A 512 22.67 71.20 23.00
C VAL A 512 21.35 71.83 23.40
N ALA A 513 20.22 71.18 23.15
CA ALA A 513 18.89 71.59 23.62
C ALA A 513 18.19 70.43 24.35
N SER A 514 17.30 70.72 25.29
CA SER A 514 16.50 69.72 25.98
C SER A 514 15.01 70.09 26.04
N SER A 515 14.15 69.07 26.01
CA SER A 515 12.71 69.24 26.24
C SER A 515 12.40 69.73 27.66
N GLU A 516 13.29 69.50 28.63
CA GLU A 516 13.14 69.99 30.01
C GLU A 516 13.14 71.52 30.11
N GLU A 517 13.90 72.19 29.23
CA GLU A 517 14.05 73.66 29.28
C GLU A 517 12.82 74.38 28.75
N GLN A 518 12.18 73.81 27.72
CA GLN A 518 11.10 74.46 26.98
C GLN A 518 9.72 73.85 27.26
N GLY A 519 9.66 72.69 27.93
CA GLY A 519 8.44 71.89 28.08
C GLY A 519 7.89 71.39 26.74
N ASP A 520 8.70 71.39 25.68
CA ASP A 520 8.29 71.08 24.31
C ASP A 520 9.08 69.88 23.78
N TYR A 521 8.35 68.93 23.21
CA TYR A 521 8.89 67.70 22.63
C TYR A 521 8.93 67.76 21.10
N GLN A 522 8.49 68.85 20.46
CA GLN A 522 8.50 68.95 19.00
C GLN A 522 9.94 68.89 18.45
N ALA A 523 10.20 67.87 17.62
CA ALA A 523 11.52 67.60 17.03
C ALA A 523 12.11 68.83 16.34
N THR A 524 11.28 69.56 15.58
CA THR A 524 11.67 70.77 14.84
C THR A 524 12.10 71.91 15.75
N ARG A 525 11.44 72.11 16.90
CA ARG A 525 11.77 73.17 17.86
C ARG A 525 13.04 72.85 18.65
N LEU A 526 13.18 71.61 19.12
CA LEU A 526 14.39 71.15 19.81
C LEU A 526 15.61 71.23 18.89
N GLN A 527 15.45 70.85 17.62
CA GLN A 527 16.53 70.97 16.65
C GLN A 527 16.87 72.43 16.35
N ALA A 528 15.87 73.30 16.15
CA ALA A 528 16.10 74.72 15.87
C ALA A 528 16.85 75.41 17.02
N GLU A 529 16.54 75.06 18.27
CA GLU A 529 17.28 75.58 19.43
C GLU A 529 18.71 75.04 19.50
N ALA A 530 18.90 73.74 19.26
CA ALA A 530 20.24 73.16 19.18
C ALA A 530 21.09 73.81 18.07
N ASP A 531 20.49 74.12 16.92
CA ASP A 531 21.14 74.81 15.81
C ASP A 531 21.50 76.27 16.15
N ARG A 532 20.60 77.00 16.82
CA ARG A 532 20.89 78.34 17.36
C ARG A 532 22.10 78.31 18.30
N ARG A 533 22.17 77.34 19.20
CA ARG A 533 23.28 77.17 20.14
C ARG A 533 24.57 76.75 19.43
N LEU A 534 24.48 75.95 18.37
CA LEU A 534 25.63 75.63 17.52
C LEU A 534 26.18 76.88 16.82
N TYR A 535 25.29 77.75 16.33
CA TYR A 535 25.69 79.03 15.76
C TYR A 535 26.43 79.91 16.78
N LEU A 536 25.95 79.97 18.03
CA LEU A 536 26.65 80.65 19.12
C LEU A 536 28.03 80.02 19.42
N ALA A 537 28.13 78.69 19.41
CA ALA A 537 29.39 78.00 19.59
C ALA A 537 30.41 78.40 18.51
N LYS A 538 29.96 78.48 17.24
CA LYS A 538 30.79 78.91 16.12
C LYS A 538 31.20 80.39 16.21
N SER A 539 30.29 81.29 16.59
CA SER A 539 30.56 82.73 16.66
C SER A 539 31.47 83.10 17.82
N GLN A 540 31.43 82.36 18.93
CA GLN A 540 32.26 82.64 20.11
C GLN A 540 33.70 82.07 20.01
N GLY A 541 34.10 81.52 18.86
CA GLY A 541 35.46 81.05 18.64
C GLY A 541 35.60 79.53 18.42
N ARG A 542 34.50 78.83 18.11
CA ARG A 542 34.48 77.39 17.75
C ARG A 542 35.02 76.47 18.85
N ASN A 543 35.17 75.18 18.54
CA ASN A 543 35.68 74.12 19.41
C ASN A 543 35.06 74.16 20.82
N ARG A 544 33.74 74.29 20.90
CA ARG A 544 33.02 74.41 22.17
C ARG A 544 31.60 73.85 22.10
N VAL A 545 31.04 73.61 23.27
CA VAL A 545 29.64 73.22 23.47
C VAL A 545 28.90 74.40 24.08
N VAL A 546 27.75 74.76 23.52
CA VAL A 546 26.82 75.74 24.09
C VAL A 546 25.53 75.03 24.48
N ALA A 547 25.18 75.11 25.76
CA ALA A 547 23.95 74.57 26.34
C ALA A 547 23.09 75.63 27.04
N ASP A 548 23.66 76.80 27.37
CA ASP A 548 22.95 77.92 28.00
C ASP A 548 22.98 79.14 27.06
N GLY A 549 21.84 79.78 26.84
CA GLY A 549 21.74 80.97 26.00
C GLY A 549 20.38 81.61 25.96
#